data_AF-A0A269XGQ0-F1
#
_entry.id   AF-A0A269XGQ0-F1
#
_cell.length_a   1.000
_cell.length_b   1.000
_cell.length_c   1.000
_cell.angle_alpha   90.00
_cell.angle_beta   90.00
_cell.angle_gamma   90.00
#
_symmetry.space_group_name_H-M   'P 1'
#
loop_
_entity.id
_entity.type
_entity.pdbx_description
1 polymer ?
#
loop_
_entity_poly.entity_id
_entity_poly.type
_entity_poly.pdbx_seq_one_letter_code
_entity_poly.pdbx_strand_id
1 'polypeptide(L)'
;SQTELEAVIHHIQDVTQQLAIDDLKRPWLPPLPEAVYQEDLIETDFTKLWSDQPSEVVLTVGLKDVPEEQYQGPLELELKKAGHIALIGSPGYGRTNFLHNTIFDIARHYRPD
;
A
#
# COMPACT_ATOMS: atom_id res chain seq x y z
N SER A 1 -4.50 28.21 -28.69
CA SER A 1 -5.25 29.24 -27.94
C SER A 1 -5.77 28.59 -26.68
N GLN A 2 -5.75 29.29 -25.55
CA GLN A 2 -6.42 28.83 -24.34
C GLN A 2 -7.93 28.87 -24.58
N THR A 3 -8.66 27.89 -24.06
CA THR A 3 -10.13 27.89 -24.08
C THR A 3 -10.68 28.79 -22.97
N GLU A 4 -11.91 29.28 -23.13
CA GLU A 4 -12.60 30.05 -22.09
C GLU A 4 -12.69 29.27 -20.76
N LEU A 5 -12.89 27.95 -20.83
CA LEU A 5 -12.92 27.08 -19.64
C LEU A 5 -11.59 27.07 -18.90
N GLU A 6 -10.47 26.91 -19.62
CA GLU A 6 -9.13 26.94 -19.03
C GLU A 6 -8.80 28.31 -18.42
N ALA A 7 -9.28 29.41 -19.01
CA ALA A 7 -9.11 30.75 -18.45
C ALA A 7 -9.87 30.91 -17.12
N VAL A 8 -11.10 30.42 -17.05
CA VAL A 8 -11.89 30.42 -15.80
C VAL A 8 -11.25 29.53 -14.73
N ILE A 9 -10.79 28.33 -15.07
CA ILE A 9 -10.11 27.42 -14.12
C ILE A 9 -8.87 28.08 -13.52
N HIS A 10 -7.99 28.65 -14.35
CA HIS A 10 -6.79 29.33 -13.86
C HIS A 10 -7.13 30.52 -12.97
N HIS A 11 -8.12 31.34 -13.35
CA HIS A 11 -8.50 32.49 -12.52
C HIS A 11 -9.03 32.07 -11.14
N ILE A 12 -9.81 30.98 -11.05
CA ILE A 12 -10.27 30.44 -9.77
C ILE A 12 -9.07 29.99 -8.92
N GLN A 13 -8.12 29.27 -9.50
CA GLN A 13 -6.90 28.81 -8.82
C GLN A 13 -6.08 29.97 -8.26
N ASP A 14 -5.85 31.00 -9.07
CA ASP A 14 -5.10 32.20 -8.67
C ASP A 14 -5.77 32.92 -7.47
N VAL A 15 -7.09 33.09 -7.52
CA VAL A 15 -7.85 33.74 -6.45
C VAL A 15 -7.82 32.90 -5.17
N THR A 16 -7.99 31.58 -5.25
CA THR A 16 -7.90 30.70 -4.08
C THR A 16 -6.51 30.73 -3.43
N GLN A 17 -5.44 30.83 -4.24
CA GLN A 17 -4.07 30.92 -3.74
C GLN A 17 -3.81 32.28 -3.08
N GLN A 18 -4.26 33.38 -3.69
CA GLN A 18 -4.14 34.73 -3.11
C GLN A 18 -4.88 34.88 -1.79
N LEU A 19 -6.04 34.23 -1.66
CA LEU A 19 -6.86 34.26 -0.45
C LEU A 19 -6.43 33.22 0.59
N ALA A 20 -5.39 32.42 0.32
CA ALA A 20 -4.91 31.33 1.18
C ALA A 20 -6.06 30.40 1.63
N ILE A 21 -6.95 30.05 0.69
CA ILE A 21 -8.04 29.11 0.95
C ILE A 21 -7.44 27.70 1.04
N ASP A 22 -7.65 27.02 2.16
CA ASP A 22 -7.22 25.64 2.34
C ASP A 22 -7.90 24.72 1.32
N ASP A 23 -7.12 23.77 0.80
CA ASP A 23 -7.65 22.75 -0.10
C ASP A 23 -8.77 21.96 0.58
N LEU A 24 -9.87 21.79 -0.14
CA LEU A 24 -10.97 20.95 0.32
C LEU A 24 -10.47 19.51 0.48
N LYS A 25 -10.83 18.88 1.60
CA LYS A 25 -10.63 17.44 1.77
C LYS A 25 -11.32 16.73 0.62
N ARG A 26 -10.54 16.02 -0.18
CA ARG A 26 -11.08 15.24 -1.29
C ARG A 26 -11.97 14.13 -0.72
N PRO A 27 -13.11 13.83 -1.37
CA PRO A 27 -13.98 12.76 -0.92
C PRO A 27 -13.31 11.38 -0.97
N TRP A 28 -12.26 11.24 -1.77
CA TRP A 28 -11.52 9.99 -1.97
C TRP A 28 -10.02 10.23 -1.79
N LEU A 29 -9.32 9.23 -1.26
CA LEU A 29 -7.87 9.17 -1.36
C LEU A 29 -7.43 9.02 -2.83
N PRO A 30 -6.16 9.35 -3.15
CA PRO A 30 -5.59 9.01 -4.44
C PRO A 30 -5.79 7.52 -4.76
N PRO A 31 -5.95 7.12 -6.03
CA PRO A 31 -6.04 5.71 -6.38
C PRO A 31 -4.78 4.97 -5.92
N LEU A 32 -4.92 3.67 -5.61
CA LEU A 32 -3.77 2.81 -5.33
C LEU A 32 -2.76 2.87 -6.48
N PRO A 33 -1.45 2.88 -6.18
CA PRO A 33 -0.41 2.83 -7.20
C PRO A 33 -0.45 1.49 -7.93
N GLU A 34 0.06 1.47 -9.17
CA GLU A 34 0.11 0.24 -9.97
C GLU A 34 1.01 -0.86 -9.37
N ALA A 35 2.04 -0.44 -8.64
CA ALA A 35 2.97 -1.32 -7.93
C ALA A 35 3.27 -0.75 -6.55
N VAL A 36 3.46 -1.63 -5.58
CA VAL A 36 3.86 -1.32 -4.21
C VAL A 36 5.04 -2.22 -3.86
N TYR A 37 6.13 -1.64 -3.37
CA TYR A 37 7.27 -2.40 -2.89
C TYR A 37 7.15 -2.64 -1.39
N GLN A 38 7.69 -3.76 -0.93
CA GLN A 38 7.51 -4.17 0.46
C GLN A 38 8.24 -3.25 1.44
N GLU A 39 9.35 -2.65 1.01
CA GLU A 39 10.09 -1.62 1.74
C GLU A 39 9.32 -0.30 1.92
N ASP A 40 8.32 -0.03 1.08
CA ASP A 40 7.43 1.12 1.25
C ASP A 40 6.39 0.90 2.37
N LEU A 41 6.16 -0.35 2.74
CA LEU A 41 5.12 -0.75 3.70
C LEU A 41 5.68 -1.14 5.06
N ILE A 42 6.81 -1.86 5.08
CA ILE A 42 7.38 -2.47 6.29
C ILE A 42 8.92 -2.43 6.26
N GLU A 43 9.53 -2.64 7.43
CA GLU A 43 10.97 -2.90 7.52
C GLU A 43 11.28 -4.25 6.86
N THR A 44 12.22 -4.26 5.90
CA THR A 44 12.61 -5.44 5.12
C THR A 44 14.04 -5.89 5.39
N ASP A 45 14.83 -5.10 6.13
CA ASP A 45 16.19 -5.47 6.53
C ASP A 45 16.15 -6.62 7.54
N PHE A 46 16.52 -7.81 7.08
CA PHE A 46 16.53 -9.03 7.90
C PHE A 46 17.36 -8.86 9.17
N THR A 47 18.42 -8.03 9.17
CA THR A 47 19.27 -7.83 10.35
C THR A 47 18.53 -7.12 11.49
N LYS A 48 17.54 -6.30 11.16
CA LYS A 48 16.70 -5.58 12.12
C LYS A 48 15.47 -6.40 12.53
N LEU A 49 15.01 -7.28 11.66
CA LEU A 49 13.87 -8.17 11.94
C LEU A 49 14.27 -9.35 12.82
N TRP A 50 15.53 -9.79 12.77
CA TRP A 50 16.01 -10.88 13.58
C TRP A 50 16.13 -10.49 15.05
N SER A 51 15.47 -11.27 15.90
CA SER A 51 15.45 -11.11 17.35
C SER A 51 15.71 -12.44 18.03
N ASP A 52 16.37 -12.42 19.18
CA ASP A 52 16.53 -13.60 20.05
C ASP A 52 15.18 -14.06 20.65
N GLN A 53 14.18 -13.19 20.62
CA GLN A 53 12.78 -13.50 20.93
C GLN A 53 11.91 -13.22 19.69
N PRO A 54 11.75 -14.21 18.77
CA PRO A 54 10.97 -14.01 17.57
C PRO A 54 9.48 -13.83 17.92
N SER A 55 8.88 -12.76 17.40
CA SER A 55 7.43 -12.55 17.45
C SER A 55 6.70 -13.48 16.48
N GLU A 56 5.38 -13.56 16.60
CA GLU A 56 4.59 -14.25 15.57
C GLU A 56 4.72 -13.51 14.23
N VAL A 57 4.83 -14.27 13.14
CA VAL A 57 4.94 -13.68 11.80
C VAL A 57 3.58 -13.16 11.36
N VAL A 58 3.53 -11.85 11.17
CA VAL A 58 2.44 -11.15 10.48
C VAL A 58 2.94 -10.83 9.08
N LEU A 59 2.28 -11.41 8.08
CA LEU A 59 2.66 -11.26 6.69
C LEU A 59 2.03 -9.99 6.12
N THR A 60 2.83 -9.08 5.55
CA THR A 60 2.28 -7.94 4.80
C THR A 60 2.25 -8.28 3.32
N VAL A 61 1.04 -8.49 2.77
CA VAL A 61 0.86 -8.95 1.38
C VAL A 61 0.61 -7.85 0.36
N GLY A 62 0.39 -6.62 0.81
CA GLY A 62 0.18 -5.47 -0.07
C GLY A 62 -0.44 -4.27 0.62
N LEU A 63 -1.01 -3.38 -0.17
CA LEU A 63 -1.72 -2.17 0.27
C LEU A 63 -3.22 -2.37 0.10
N LYS A 64 -3.99 -2.19 1.17
CA LYS A 64 -5.45 -2.26 1.20
C LYS A 64 -6.03 -0.86 1.07
N ASP A 65 -7.10 -0.71 0.30
CA ASP A 65 -7.94 0.49 0.27
C ASP A 65 -9.27 0.22 0.99
N VAL A 66 -9.67 1.13 1.88
CA VAL A 66 -10.92 1.11 2.64
C VAL A 66 -11.66 2.43 2.39
N PRO A 67 -12.44 2.51 1.29
CA PRO A 67 -13.07 3.76 0.88
C PRO A 67 -14.01 4.36 1.94
N GLU A 68 -14.74 3.51 2.66
CA GLU A 68 -15.67 3.90 3.72
C GLU A 68 -14.97 4.57 4.91
N GLU A 69 -13.68 4.29 5.13
CA GLU A 69 -12.85 4.86 6.19
C GLU A 69 -11.92 5.97 5.68
N GLN A 70 -11.91 6.24 4.37
CA GLN A 70 -10.89 7.08 3.72
C GLN A 70 -9.46 6.66 4.13
N TYR A 71 -9.20 5.35 4.14
CA TYR A 71 -7.94 4.78 4.62
C TYR A 71 -7.30 3.88 3.57
N GLN A 72 -6.00 4.08 3.35
CA GLN A 72 -5.14 3.14 2.63
C GLN A 72 -3.96 2.76 3.52
N GLY A 73 -3.69 1.46 3.64
CA GLY A 73 -2.58 0.98 4.48
C GLY A 73 -2.32 -0.52 4.35
N PRO A 74 -1.32 -1.05 5.10
CA PRO A 74 -0.87 -2.43 4.93
C PRO A 74 -1.99 -3.47 5.04
N LEU A 75 -1.99 -4.44 4.12
CA LEU A 75 -2.80 -5.65 4.19
C LEU A 75 -2.01 -6.73 4.92
N GLU A 76 -2.36 -6.96 6.17
CA GLU A 76 -1.69 -7.91 7.06
C GLU A 76 -2.47 -9.22 7.19
N LEU A 77 -1.73 -10.33 7.24
CA LEU A 77 -2.25 -11.67 7.48
C LEU A 77 -1.49 -12.32 8.64
N GLU A 78 -2.21 -12.58 9.73
CA GLU A 78 -1.69 -13.34 10.87
C GLU A 78 -1.66 -14.84 10.55
N LEU A 79 -0.55 -15.32 10.01
CA LEU A 79 -0.43 -16.67 9.43
C LEU A 79 -0.85 -17.79 10.39
N LYS A 80 -0.48 -17.70 11.67
CA LYS A 80 -0.85 -18.71 12.69
C LYS A 80 -2.35 -18.75 12.96
N LYS A 81 -3.06 -17.63 12.81
CA LYS A 81 -4.51 -17.53 13.02
C LYS A 81 -5.30 -17.83 11.74
N ALA A 82 -4.72 -17.54 10.57
CA ALA A 82 -5.38 -17.65 9.28
C ALA A 82 -5.61 -19.11 8.82
N GLY A 83 -4.82 -20.08 9.30
CA GLY A 83 -4.94 -21.48 8.89
C GLY A 83 -4.51 -21.68 7.43
N HIS A 84 -5.37 -22.32 6.61
CA HIS A 84 -5.08 -22.54 5.19
C HIS A 84 -5.56 -21.36 4.33
N ILE A 85 -4.70 -20.90 3.41
CA ILE A 85 -4.98 -19.77 2.52
C ILE A 85 -5.19 -20.27 1.09
N ALA A 86 -6.29 -19.86 0.46
CA ALA A 86 -6.56 -20.12 -0.96
C ALA A 86 -6.23 -18.89 -1.81
N LEU A 87 -5.27 -19.03 -2.74
CA LEU A 87 -4.91 -18.00 -3.71
C LEU A 87 -5.54 -18.31 -5.08
N ILE A 88 -6.47 -17.47 -5.53
CA ILE A 88 -7.21 -17.64 -6.79
C ILE A 88 -6.94 -16.46 -7.71
N GLY A 89 -6.67 -16.73 -8.99
CA GLY A 89 -6.39 -15.71 -9.98
C GLY A 89 -6.15 -16.31 -11.37
N SER A 90 -6.41 -15.51 -12.40
CA SER A 90 -6.22 -15.90 -13.80
C SER A 90 -4.73 -15.97 -14.19
N PRO A 91 -4.38 -16.66 -15.29
CA PRO A 91 -3.03 -16.62 -15.83
C PRO A 91 -2.58 -15.18 -16.09
N GLY A 92 -1.35 -14.83 -15.69
CA GLY A 92 -0.79 -13.47 -15.84
C GLY A 92 -1.12 -12.48 -14.70
N TYR A 93 -2.00 -12.84 -13.75
CA TYR A 93 -2.42 -11.94 -12.66
C TYR A 93 -1.57 -12.10 -11.38
N GLY A 94 -0.27 -12.36 -11.52
CA GLY A 94 0.66 -12.23 -10.39
C GLY A 94 0.65 -13.33 -9.31
N ARG A 95 -0.08 -14.45 -9.48
CA ARG A 95 -0.10 -15.55 -8.48
C ARG A 95 1.30 -16.06 -8.09
N THR A 96 2.18 -16.28 -9.06
CA THR A 96 3.57 -16.70 -8.80
C THR A 96 4.35 -15.62 -8.05
N ASN A 97 4.17 -14.35 -8.43
CA ASN A 97 4.81 -13.22 -7.77
C ASN A 97 4.36 -13.12 -6.30
N PHE A 98 3.05 -13.26 -6.06
CA PHE A 98 2.48 -13.31 -4.72
C PHE A 98 3.12 -14.41 -3.86
N LEU A 99 3.22 -15.64 -4.39
CA LEU A 99 3.82 -16.75 -3.66
C LEU A 99 5.31 -16.52 -3.37
N HIS A 100 6.08 -16.04 -4.35
CA HIS A 100 7.48 -15.69 -4.13
C HIS A 100 7.63 -14.63 -3.03
N ASN A 101 6.89 -13.52 -3.13
CA ASN A 101 6.95 -12.44 -2.14
C ASN A 101 6.58 -12.94 -0.75
N THR A 102 5.54 -13.78 -0.66
CA THR A 102 5.12 -14.40 0.61
C THR A 102 6.23 -15.26 1.21
N ILE A 103 6.85 -16.13 0.42
CA ILE A 103 7.93 -17.01 0.91
C ILE A 103 9.13 -16.20 1.38
N PHE A 104 9.55 -15.19 0.61
CA PHE A 104 10.67 -14.32 0.99
C PHE A 104 10.37 -13.45 2.21
N ASP A 105 9.12 -13.01 2.37
CA ASP A 105 8.70 -12.27 3.57
C ASP A 105 8.65 -13.16 4.81
N ILE A 106 8.22 -14.42 4.69
CA ILE A 106 8.33 -15.35 5.80
C ILE A 106 9.80 -15.59 6.14
N ALA A 107 10.63 -15.88 5.13
CA ALA A 107 12.03 -16.24 5.32
C ALA A 107 12.85 -15.14 6.01
N ARG A 108 12.61 -13.85 5.70
CA ARG A 108 13.38 -12.75 6.33
C ARG A 108 13.14 -12.60 7.83
N HIS A 109 12.03 -13.12 8.36
CA HIS A 109 11.73 -13.09 9.79
C HIS A 109 12.42 -14.22 10.58
N TYR A 110 12.95 -15.23 9.90
CA TYR A 110 13.64 -16.36 10.55
C TYR A 110 15.12 -16.36 10.23
N ARG A 111 15.95 -16.53 11.27
CA ARG A 111 17.38 -16.78 11.09
C ARG A 111 17.57 -18.18 10.51
N PRO A 112 18.37 -18.35 9.45
CA PRO A 112 18.87 -19.66 9.07
C PRO A 112 19.70 -20.23 10.21
N ASP A 113 19.52 -21.51 10.51
CA ASP A 113 20.37 -22.30 11.38
C ASP A 113 21.73 -22.62 10.75
#